data_AF-A0A6C0K270-F1
#
_entry.id   AF-A0A6C0K270-F1
#
_cell.length_a   1.000
_cell.length_b   1.000
_cell.length_c   1.000
_cell.angle_alpha   90.00
_cell.angle_beta   90.00
_cell.angle_gamma   90.00
#
_symmetry.space_group_name_H-M   'P 1'
#
loop_
_entity.id
_entity.type
_entity.pdbx_description
1 polymer ?
#
loop_
_entity_poly.entity_id
_entity_poly.type
_entity_poly.pdbx_seq_one_letter_code
_entity_poly.pdbx_strand_id
1 'polypeptide(L)'
;MPQFGPFSYDFQPYDDTFTFNLAYCPPGKPNCPTFKMNTASQNSMPPIYSPPVLPPVQKPCPQMVCPAPVLPPVQKPCPQMVCPAPVCPAQACAAPPACPPEKECPSCPSCPKSPVAPCAKCPPCTACPTYPPPKICPPPTICPSVTATKVYLINTTTQVTEEQGLAMAECLNQQMIQFCEEWALQPYTVIYSSSVEPPTTTSTMKIYLTNDSTKVIPGADGYHNPPDSNGVSVAYVAVNQILSEGSNNDVLMPKTGGIAISKVVSHELLEMAINPSGNKAYATKFNMNGAIITRTIIAEICDPVSELYYNVSSSNGTGVQVANYVLPSWFIPGSKGPYDHMNNLSAPFQLSVGGYWNLIENGNVNTYDNKGNVIN
;
A
#
# COMPACT_ATOMS: atom_id res chain seq x y z
N MET A 1 0.09 -0.51 -33.25
CA MET A 1 -1.17 -1.05 -32.69
C MET A 1 -1.59 -0.15 -31.55
N PRO A 2 -2.86 0.26 -31.42
CA PRO A 2 -3.26 1.10 -30.29
C PRO A 2 -3.13 0.29 -28.99
N GLN A 3 -2.43 0.85 -28.01
CA GLN A 3 -2.36 0.30 -26.66
C GLN A 3 -3.69 0.57 -25.98
N PHE A 4 -4.47 -0.49 -25.75
CA PHE A 4 -5.61 -0.44 -24.84
C PHE A 4 -5.05 -0.52 -23.42
N GLY A 5 -5.37 0.46 -22.57
CA GLY A 5 -5.03 0.43 -21.15
C GLY A 5 -5.76 -0.71 -20.41
N PRO A 6 -5.30 -1.08 -19.21
CA PRO A 6 -5.95 -2.13 -18.42
C PRO A 6 -7.39 -1.74 -18.07
N PHE A 7 -8.31 -2.70 -18.18
CA PHE A 7 -9.67 -2.59 -17.66
C PHE A 7 -9.68 -3.07 -16.21
N SER A 8 -10.17 -2.25 -15.28
CA SER A 8 -10.49 -2.67 -13.91
C SER A 8 -11.98 -2.97 -13.80
N TYR A 9 -12.34 -4.02 -13.07
CA TYR A 9 -13.73 -4.36 -12.77
C TYR A 9 -14.00 -4.10 -11.29
N ASP A 10 -15.03 -3.30 -10.98
CA ASP A 10 -15.58 -3.14 -9.64
C ASP A 10 -16.84 -4.00 -9.50
N PHE A 11 -16.86 -4.88 -8.50
CA PHE A 11 -18.02 -5.71 -8.17
C PHE A 11 -18.85 -5.03 -7.07
N GLN A 12 -20.17 -5.06 -7.17
CA GLN A 12 -21.07 -4.45 -6.18
C GLN A 12 -21.41 -5.44 -5.06
N PRO A 13 -21.25 -5.09 -3.77
CA PRO A 13 -21.28 -6.07 -2.67
C PRO A 13 -22.66 -6.31 -2.00
N TYR A 14 -23.80 -6.11 -2.67
CA TYR A 14 -25.12 -6.09 -1.98
C TYR A 14 -26.19 -7.07 -2.44
N ASP A 15 -25.82 -8.18 -3.05
CA ASP A 15 -26.76 -9.28 -3.25
C ASP A 15 -25.99 -10.60 -3.17
N ASP A 16 -26.62 -11.70 -2.74
CA ASP A 16 -26.02 -13.05 -2.70
C ASP A 16 -25.73 -13.61 -4.13
N THR A 17 -25.64 -12.70 -5.11
CA THR A 17 -25.38 -12.95 -6.52
C THR A 17 -24.27 -12.02 -7.01
N PHE A 18 -23.19 -12.62 -7.52
CA PHE A 18 -22.16 -11.88 -8.24
C PHE A 18 -22.76 -11.34 -9.55
N THR A 19 -22.94 -10.02 -9.64
CA THR A 19 -23.38 -9.35 -10.86
C THR A 19 -22.19 -8.70 -11.55
N PHE A 20 -21.86 -9.19 -12.75
CA PHE A 20 -20.82 -8.61 -13.59
C PHE A 20 -21.41 -7.45 -14.41
N ASN A 21 -20.95 -6.22 -14.14
CA ASN A 21 -21.24 -5.08 -15.01
C ASN A 21 -20.07 -4.85 -15.97
N LEU A 22 -20.25 -5.19 -17.25
CA LEU A 22 -19.31 -4.78 -18.30
C LEU A 22 -19.41 -3.26 -18.48
N ALA A 23 -18.44 -2.52 -17.97
CA ALA A 23 -18.36 -1.08 -18.16
C ALA A 23 -17.88 -0.74 -19.59
N TYR A 24 -18.78 -0.85 -20.57
CA TYR A 24 -18.90 0.03 -21.75
C TYR A 24 -20.12 -0.42 -22.59
N CYS A 25 -21.28 0.23 -22.40
CA CYS A 25 -22.42 0.11 -23.31
C CYS A 25 -22.35 1.32 -24.28
N PRO A 26 -22.07 1.14 -25.59
CA PRO A 26 -22.05 2.26 -26.53
C PRO A 26 -23.42 2.95 -26.56
N PRO A 27 -23.50 4.28 -26.75
CA PRO A 27 -24.77 4.98 -26.84
C PRO A 27 -25.68 4.34 -27.91
N GLY A 28 -26.89 3.93 -27.53
CA GLY A 28 -27.93 3.48 -28.46
C GLY A 28 -28.25 1.97 -28.50
N LYS A 29 -27.76 1.14 -27.58
CA LYS A 29 -28.19 -0.27 -27.47
C LYS A 29 -28.86 -0.57 -26.12
N PRO A 30 -30.18 -0.90 -26.09
CA PRO A 30 -30.93 -1.02 -24.83
C PRO A 30 -30.73 -2.32 -24.05
N ASN A 31 -29.87 -3.26 -24.48
CA ASN A 31 -29.69 -4.56 -23.82
C ASN A 31 -28.20 -4.89 -23.68
N CYS A 32 -27.60 -4.56 -22.53
CA CYS A 32 -26.30 -5.10 -22.12
C CYS A 32 -26.53 -6.49 -21.47
N PRO A 33 -25.80 -7.56 -21.86
CA PRO A 33 -26.00 -8.89 -21.27
C PRO A 33 -25.54 -8.88 -19.81
N THR A 34 -26.44 -9.27 -18.90
CA THR A 34 -26.14 -9.50 -17.49
C THR A 34 -25.91 -10.99 -17.26
N PHE A 35 -24.79 -11.34 -16.63
CA PHE A 35 -24.51 -12.69 -16.16
C PHE A 35 -24.83 -12.77 -14.67
N LYS A 36 -25.66 -13.72 -14.27
CA LYS A 36 -25.96 -14.03 -12.87
C LYS A 36 -25.42 -15.42 -12.53
N MET A 37 -24.66 -15.54 -11.46
CA MET A 37 -24.28 -16.83 -10.87
C MET A 37 -25.09 -17.08 -9.60
N ASN A 38 -25.56 -18.31 -9.41
CA ASN A 38 -26.26 -18.76 -8.20
C ASN A 38 -25.29 -19.54 -7.30
N THR A 39 -25.21 -19.17 -6.02
CA THR A 39 -24.42 -19.85 -4.98
C THR A 39 -25.32 -20.76 -4.14
N ALA A 40 -25.82 -21.85 -4.72
CA ALA A 40 -26.49 -22.90 -3.96
C ALA A 40 -25.61 -24.15 -3.91
N SER A 41 -24.73 -24.24 -2.89
CA SER A 41 -24.32 -25.48 -2.17
C SER A 41 -22.97 -25.30 -1.45
N GLN A 42 -22.98 -24.66 -0.29
CA GLN A 42 -21.96 -24.90 0.73
C GLN A 42 -22.66 -25.56 1.93
N ASN A 43 -22.82 -26.88 1.86
CA ASN A 43 -23.13 -27.72 3.01
C ASN A 43 -22.88 -29.20 2.62
N SER A 44 -21.61 -29.62 2.66
CA SER A 44 -21.13 -30.98 3.03
C SER A 44 -19.72 -31.27 2.47
N MET A 45 -18.71 -30.95 3.28
CA MET A 45 -17.38 -31.58 3.28
C MET A 45 -17.41 -33.11 3.51
N PRO A 46 -17.04 -34.05 2.60
CA PRO A 46 -16.73 -35.42 3.04
C PRO A 46 -15.34 -35.49 3.68
N PRO A 47 -15.07 -36.47 4.57
CA PRO A 47 -13.82 -36.55 5.32
C PRO A 47 -12.62 -36.92 4.42
N ILE A 48 -11.52 -36.20 4.60
CA ILE A 48 -10.26 -36.37 3.86
C ILE A 48 -9.47 -37.57 4.42
N TYR A 49 -9.00 -38.42 3.51
CA TYR A 49 -8.10 -39.55 3.74
C TYR A 49 -6.71 -39.12 4.21
N SER A 50 -6.12 -39.84 5.16
CA SER A 50 -4.73 -39.65 5.59
C SER A 50 -3.71 -40.10 4.51
N PRO A 51 -2.63 -39.35 4.25
CA PRO A 51 -1.60 -39.75 3.31
C PRO A 51 -0.65 -40.84 3.89
N PRO A 52 0.02 -41.64 3.03
CA PRO A 52 0.93 -42.70 3.46
C PRO A 52 2.25 -42.15 4.02
N VAL A 53 2.74 -42.84 5.06
CA VAL A 53 4.02 -42.58 5.76
C VAL A 53 5.21 -42.86 4.82
N LEU A 54 6.06 -41.86 4.61
CA LEU A 54 7.35 -42.02 3.91
C LEU A 54 8.44 -42.58 4.85
N PRO A 55 9.38 -43.41 4.35
CA PRO A 55 10.47 -43.94 5.15
C PRO A 55 11.53 -42.87 5.50
N PRO A 56 12.30 -43.08 6.59
CA PRO A 56 13.21 -42.08 7.13
C PRO A 56 14.41 -41.79 6.22
N VAL A 57 14.68 -40.49 6.02
CA VAL A 57 15.82 -39.95 5.29
C VAL A 57 17.13 -40.16 6.08
N GLN A 58 18.17 -40.67 5.41
CA GLN A 58 19.51 -40.84 5.97
C GLN A 58 20.18 -39.50 6.29
N LYS A 59 20.90 -39.45 7.42
CA LYS A 59 21.64 -38.27 7.91
C LYS A 59 22.82 -37.91 6.98
N PRO A 60 23.00 -36.63 6.59
CA PRO A 60 24.24 -36.18 5.96
C PRO A 60 25.36 -35.95 7.00
N CYS A 61 26.60 -36.18 6.56
CA CYS A 61 27.86 -36.03 7.31
C CYS A 61 28.14 -34.59 7.77
N PRO A 62 28.95 -34.40 8.84
CA PRO A 62 29.21 -33.09 9.44
C PRO A 62 30.09 -32.21 8.55
N GLN A 63 29.64 -30.99 8.27
CA GLN A 63 30.43 -29.96 7.60
C GLN A 63 31.33 -29.21 8.59
N MET A 64 32.56 -28.93 8.15
CA MET A 64 33.57 -28.15 8.87
C MET A 64 33.18 -26.67 8.93
N VAL A 65 33.26 -26.10 10.12
CA VAL A 65 33.00 -24.67 10.40
C VAL A 65 34.28 -23.88 10.17
N CYS A 66 34.23 -22.82 9.35
CA CYS A 66 35.24 -21.77 9.30
C CYS A 66 34.77 -20.56 10.14
N PRO A 67 35.64 -19.90 10.91
CA PRO A 67 35.25 -18.77 11.75
C PRO A 67 35.04 -17.48 10.94
N ALA A 68 34.01 -16.72 11.31
CA ALA A 68 33.67 -15.42 10.73
C ALA A 68 34.66 -14.31 11.17
N PRO A 69 34.88 -13.28 10.33
CA PRO A 69 35.72 -12.14 10.68
C PRO A 69 35.00 -11.13 11.59
N VAL A 70 35.73 -10.64 12.59
CA VAL A 70 35.32 -9.59 13.53
C VAL A 70 35.41 -8.22 12.84
N LEU A 71 34.34 -7.43 12.86
CA LEU A 71 34.35 -6.02 12.44
C LEU A 71 34.26 -5.08 13.67
N PRO A 72 34.99 -3.95 13.68
CA PRO A 72 34.97 -2.98 14.78
C PRO A 72 33.76 -2.01 14.71
N PRO A 73 33.39 -1.37 15.84
CA PRO A 73 32.20 -0.53 15.92
C PRO A 73 32.46 0.87 15.37
N VAL A 74 31.54 1.39 14.55
CA VAL A 74 31.49 2.79 14.13
C VAL A 74 30.23 3.43 14.70
N GLN A 75 30.41 4.29 15.71
CA GLN A 75 29.38 5.21 16.20
C GLN A 75 29.55 6.58 15.52
N LYS A 76 28.49 7.07 14.86
CA LYS A 76 28.20 8.50 14.73
C LYS A 76 26.69 8.74 14.81
N PRO A 77 26.22 9.79 15.51
CA PRO A 77 24.81 10.10 15.63
C PRO A 77 24.28 10.79 14.36
N CYS A 78 23.08 10.39 13.92
CA CYS A 78 22.32 11.11 12.89
C CYS A 78 21.63 12.35 13.48
N PRO A 79 21.52 13.46 12.71
CA PRO A 79 20.80 14.64 13.13
C PRO A 79 19.28 14.43 13.02
N GLN A 80 18.54 15.07 13.93
CA GLN A 80 17.07 15.04 13.97
C GLN A 80 16.46 15.54 12.65
N MET A 81 15.66 14.69 12.00
CA MET A 81 14.80 15.09 10.89
C MET A 81 13.53 15.74 11.44
N VAL A 82 13.35 17.02 11.12
CA VAL A 82 12.08 17.72 11.25
C VAL A 82 11.30 17.49 9.97
N CYS A 83 10.12 16.86 10.04
CA CYS A 83 9.25 16.71 8.88
C CYS A 83 8.74 18.09 8.42
N PRO A 84 8.89 18.47 7.14
CA PRO A 84 8.28 19.68 6.63
C PRO A 84 6.76 19.49 6.49
N ALA A 85 5.99 20.50 6.89
CA ALA A 85 4.55 20.55 6.64
C ALA A 85 4.26 20.49 5.12
N PRO A 86 3.13 19.90 4.69
CA PRO A 86 2.79 19.82 3.27
C PRO A 86 2.54 21.22 2.70
N VAL A 87 3.40 21.63 1.76
CA VAL A 87 3.24 22.86 0.98
C VAL A 87 2.50 22.50 -0.30
N CYS A 88 1.31 23.06 -0.51
CA CYS A 88 0.62 22.96 -1.79
C CYS A 88 1.43 23.67 -2.88
N PRO A 89 1.47 23.16 -4.14
CA PRO A 89 2.02 23.92 -5.24
C PRO A 89 1.19 25.20 -5.41
N ALA A 90 1.82 26.35 -5.20
CA ALA A 90 1.17 27.65 -5.38
C ALA A 90 0.60 27.73 -6.81
N GLN A 91 -0.68 28.04 -6.93
CA GLN A 91 -1.21 28.59 -8.18
C GLN A 91 -0.37 29.83 -8.50
N ALA A 92 0.34 29.79 -9.63
CA ALA A 92 1.24 30.85 -10.04
C ALA A 92 0.46 32.14 -10.28
N CYS A 93 0.35 32.98 -9.25
CA CYS A 93 0.13 34.41 -9.46
C CYS A 93 1.38 34.93 -10.17
N ALA A 94 1.25 35.26 -11.46
CA ALA A 94 2.33 35.88 -12.22
C ALA A 94 2.84 37.11 -11.44
N ALA A 95 4.14 37.15 -11.18
CA ALA A 95 4.78 38.33 -10.61
C ALA A 95 4.45 39.55 -11.50
N PRO A 96 4.10 40.71 -10.93
CA PRO A 96 3.94 41.91 -11.74
C PRO A 96 5.24 42.17 -12.50
N PRO A 97 5.17 42.63 -13.77
CA PRO A 97 6.37 42.89 -14.56
C PRO A 97 7.25 43.90 -13.81
N ALA A 98 8.56 43.62 -13.77
CA ALA A 98 9.53 44.54 -13.21
C ALA A 98 9.42 45.91 -13.91
N CYS A 99 9.46 47.00 -13.13
CA CYS A 99 9.54 48.34 -13.69
C CYS A 99 10.72 48.41 -14.68
N PRO A 100 10.55 49.03 -15.85
CA PRO A 100 11.66 49.17 -16.79
C PRO A 100 12.79 49.97 -16.13
N PRO A 101 14.06 49.67 -16.45
CA PRO A 101 15.20 50.39 -15.91
C PRO A 101 15.08 51.88 -16.24
N GLU A 102 15.44 52.72 -15.26
CA GLU A 102 15.37 54.19 -15.29
C GLU A 102 15.80 54.74 -16.66
N LYS A 103 14.84 55.27 -17.42
CA LYS A 103 15.18 56.24 -18.46
C LYS A 103 15.44 57.57 -17.75
N GLU A 104 16.68 58.03 -17.85
CA GLU A 104 17.15 59.32 -17.36
C GLU A 104 16.16 60.44 -17.74
N CYS A 105 15.73 61.21 -16.75
CA CYS A 105 14.86 62.37 -16.94
C CYS A 105 15.72 63.54 -17.50
N PRO A 106 15.56 63.99 -18.77
CA PRO A 106 16.56 64.83 -19.43
C PRO A 106 16.60 66.31 -19.00
N SER A 107 15.79 66.74 -18.03
CA SER A 107 15.48 68.18 -17.86
C SER A 107 15.86 68.81 -16.52
N CYS A 108 16.75 68.20 -15.72
CA CYS A 108 17.23 68.83 -14.47
C CYS A 108 18.76 68.98 -14.42
N PRO A 109 19.33 70.13 -14.84
CA PRO A 109 20.79 70.34 -14.90
C PRO A 109 21.48 70.47 -13.53
N SER A 110 20.75 70.44 -12.41
CA SER A 110 21.28 70.79 -11.08
C SER A 110 21.23 69.66 -10.04
N CYS A 111 20.91 68.42 -10.42
CA CYS A 111 20.99 67.28 -9.49
C CYS A 111 22.41 66.67 -9.47
N PRO A 112 23.15 66.72 -8.34
CA PRO A 112 24.43 66.05 -8.23
C PRO A 112 24.25 64.53 -8.25
N LYS A 113 25.04 63.85 -9.11
CA LYS A 113 25.11 62.39 -9.20
C LYS A 113 25.81 61.84 -7.94
N SER A 114 25.06 61.55 -6.88
CA SER A 114 25.53 60.73 -5.76
C SER A 114 24.36 59.97 -5.13
N PRO A 115 24.53 58.68 -4.78
CA PRO A 115 23.42 57.82 -4.38
C PRO A 115 23.23 57.83 -2.85
N VAL A 116 22.97 58.98 -2.22
CA VAL A 116 22.51 58.99 -0.82
C VAL A 116 21.65 60.24 -0.54
N ALA A 117 20.46 59.99 0.01
CA ALA A 117 19.49 60.90 0.63
C ALA A 117 18.45 61.61 -0.29
N PRO A 118 17.15 61.52 0.06
CA PRO A 118 16.08 62.19 -0.69
C PRO A 118 16.13 63.71 -0.51
N CYS A 119 16.16 64.44 -1.62
CA CYS A 119 16.15 65.90 -1.65
C CYS A 119 14.77 66.44 -1.23
N ALA A 120 14.65 66.97 -0.01
CA ALA A 120 13.42 67.55 0.54
C ALA A 120 12.98 68.89 -0.11
N LYS A 121 13.50 69.24 -1.28
CA LYS A 121 13.24 70.52 -1.97
C LYS A 121 12.66 70.40 -3.38
N CYS A 122 12.30 69.20 -3.83
CA CYS A 122 11.57 69.05 -5.08
C CYS A 122 10.07 69.32 -4.84
N PRO A 123 9.43 70.22 -5.61
CA PRO A 123 7.97 70.36 -5.57
C PRO A 123 7.31 69.04 -6.01
N PRO A 124 6.13 68.69 -5.47
CA PRO A 124 5.49 67.41 -5.75
C PRO A 124 5.17 67.28 -7.23
N CYS A 125 5.70 66.23 -7.88
CA CYS A 125 5.32 65.84 -9.23
C CYS A 125 3.84 65.45 -9.26
N THR A 126 2.96 66.40 -9.60
CA THR A 126 1.50 66.23 -9.73
C THR A 126 1.06 65.42 -10.97
N ALA A 127 2.00 64.81 -11.71
CA ALA A 127 1.73 64.16 -12.99
C ALA A 127 2.07 62.66 -13.01
N CYS A 128 2.01 61.95 -11.88
CA CYS A 128 2.01 60.49 -11.91
C CYS A 128 0.58 59.99 -12.14
N PRO A 129 0.29 59.25 -13.22
CA PRO A 129 -1.00 58.61 -13.41
C PRO A 129 -1.25 57.66 -12.24
N THR A 130 -2.41 57.78 -11.61
CA THR A 130 -2.84 56.92 -10.51
C THR A 130 -2.79 55.45 -10.96
N TYR A 131 -1.88 54.68 -10.39
CA TYR A 131 -1.89 53.23 -10.57
C TYR A 131 -3.22 52.66 -10.04
N PRO A 132 -3.87 51.73 -10.77
CA PRO A 132 -5.04 51.04 -10.24
C PRO A 132 -4.64 50.35 -8.93
N PRO A 133 -5.53 50.33 -7.93
CA PRO A 133 -5.24 49.67 -6.66
C PRO A 133 -4.86 48.20 -6.94
N PRO A 134 -3.85 47.66 -6.25
CA PRO A 134 -3.40 46.29 -6.44
C PRO A 134 -4.60 45.34 -6.29
N LYS A 135 -4.78 44.45 -7.28
CA LYS A 135 -5.78 43.39 -7.20
C LYS A 135 -5.50 42.57 -5.94
N ILE A 136 -6.39 42.68 -4.95
CA ILE A 136 -6.37 41.84 -3.77
C ILE A 136 -6.58 40.40 -4.26
N CYS A 137 -5.57 39.55 -4.07
CA CYS A 137 -5.73 38.13 -4.36
C CYS A 137 -6.83 37.58 -3.45
N PRO A 138 -7.74 36.73 -3.96
CA PRO A 138 -8.69 36.06 -3.09
C PRO A 138 -7.91 35.32 -1.98
N PRO A 139 -8.46 35.28 -0.75
CA PRO A 139 -7.83 34.52 0.33
C PRO A 139 -7.62 33.07 -0.13
N PRO A 140 -6.50 32.43 0.27
CA PRO A 140 -6.20 31.06 -0.12
C PRO A 140 -7.39 30.17 0.22
N THR A 141 -7.90 29.47 -0.79
CA THR A 141 -8.96 28.48 -0.59
C THR A 141 -8.44 27.43 0.37
N ILE A 142 -9.09 27.29 1.53
CA ILE A 142 -8.77 26.25 2.51
C ILE A 142 -8.95 24.91 1.78
N CYS A 143 -7.84 24.19 1.57
CA CYS A 143 -7.91 22.85 1.01
C CYS A 143 -8.71 21.98 1.98
N PRO A 144 -9.68 21.17 1.51
CA PRO A 144 -10.39 20.25 2.37
C PRO A 144 -9.35 19.40 3.11
N SER A 145 -9.45 19.37 4.44
CA SER A 145 -8.59 18.52 5.27
C SER A 145 -8.88 17.07 4.88
N VAL A 146 -7.95 16.44 4.18
CA VAL A 146 -8.00 15.01 3.92
C VAL A 146 -7.83 14.32 5.27
N THR A 147 -8.89 13.69 5.76
CA THR A 147 -8.83 12.88 6.98
C THR A 147 -8.24 11.54 6.60
N ALA A 148 -7.11 11.16 7.18
CA ALA A 148 -6.51 9.85 6.97
C ALA A 148 -7.46 8.73 7.43
N THR A 149 -7.49 7.62 6.69
CA THR A 149 -8.21 6.41 7.09
C THR A 149 -7.53 5.81 8.31
N LYS A 150 -8.30 5.45 9.34
CA LYS A 150 -7.75 4.86 10.57
C LYS A 150 -7.78 3.35 10.49
N VAL A 151 -6.67 2.71 10.83
CA VAL A 151 -6.55 1.26 10.95
C VAL A 151 -6.21 0.94 12.39
N TYR A 152 -7.03 0.15 13.06
CA TYR A 152 -6.74 -0.28 14.43
C TYR A 152 -6.10 -1.66 14.44
N LEU A 153 -4.87 -1.72 14.96
CA LEU A 153 -4.17 -2.97 15.26
C LEU A 153 -4.54 -3.39 16.68
N ILE A 154 -5.44 -4.36 16.79
CA ILE A 154 -6.08 -4.76 18.05
C ILE A 154 -5.44 -6.05 18.54
N ASN A 155 -4.78 -5.99 19.69
CA ASN A 155 -4.18 -7.16 20.29
C ASN A 155 -5.16 -7.82 21.28
N THR A 156 -5.66 -9.01 20.94
CA THR A 156 -6.50 -9.82 21.84
C THR A 156 -5.73 -11.00 22.43
N THR A 157 -4.41 -11.01 22.27
CA THR A 157 -3.51 -12.09 22.68
C THR A 157 -2.62 -11.67 23.85
N THR A 158 -1.95 -12.64 24.48
CA THR A 158 -0.94 -12.38 25.52
C THR A 158 0.50 -12.56 25.01
N GLN A 159 0.67 -13.08 23.79
CA GLN A 159 1.96 -13.37 23.17
C GLN A 159 2.61 -12.12 22.57
N VAL A 160 1.80 -11.11 22.22
CA VAL A 160 2.27 -9.81 21.74
C VAL A 160 2.24 -8.81 22.89
N THR A 161 3.39 -8.25 23.25
CA THR A 161 3.47 -7.23 24.31
C THR A 161 2.99 -5.87 23.78
N GLU A 162 2.64 -4.97 24.69
CA GLU A 162 2.28 -3.59 24.34
C GLU A 162 3.41 -2.86 23.62
N GLU A 163 4.66 -3.02 24.07
CA GLU A 163 5.84 -2.45 23.41
C GLU A 163 5.99 -2.98 21.97
N GLN A 164 5.78 -4.28 21.77
CA GLN A 164 5.84 -4.87 20.43
C GLN A 164 4.72 -4.33 19.53
N GLY A 165 3.50 -4.24 20.05
CA GLY A 165 2.37 -3.70 19.31
C GLY A 165 2.55 -2.24 18.90
N LEU A 166 3.09 -1.41 19.78
CA LEU A 166 3.43 -0.01 19.49
C LEU A 166 4.53 0.10 18.44
N ALA A 167 5.62 -0.67 18.57
CA ALA A 167 6.70 -0.69 17.58
C ALA A 167 6.21 -1.16 16.20
N MET A 168 5.33 -2.16 16.18
CA MET A 168 4.70 -2.66 14.97
C MET A 168 3.86 -1.57 14.29
N ALA A 169 2.95 -0.91 15.03
CA ALA A 169 2.13 0.17 14.49
C ALA A 169 2.97 1.36 13.97
N GLU A 170 4.05 1.73 14.67
CA GLU A 170 4.97 2.78 14.22
C GLU A 170 5.62 2.41 12.88
N CYS A 171 6.16 1.20 12.75
CA CYS A 171 6.81 0.75 11.53
C CYS A 171 5.83 0.59 10.36
N LEU A 172 4.61 0.11 10.63
CA LEU A 172 3.54 0.05 9.61
C LEU A 172 3.16 1.45 9.13
N ASN A 173 3.09 2.46 10.00
CA ASN A 173 2.86 3.84 9.56
C ASN A 173 3.97 4.34 8.63
N GLN A 174 5.24 3.96 8.86
CA GLN A 174 6.34 4.30 7.96
C GLN A 174 6.19 3.59 6.60
N GLN A 175 5.85 2.30 6.59
CA GLN A 175 5.57 1.55 5.35
C GLN A 175 4.41 2.17 4.57
N MET A 176 3.31 2.54 5.26
CA MET A 176 2.13 3.09 4.62
C MET A 176 2.39 4.42 3.90
N ILE A 177 3.37 5.23 4.33
CA ILE A 177 3.73 6.46 3.61
C ILE A 177 4.18 6.13 2.18
N GLN A 178 5.12 5.20 2.05
CA GLN A 178 5.67 4.81 0.74
C GLN A 178 4.62 4.06 -0.08
N PHE A 179 3.93 3.12 0.54
CA PHE A 179 2.88 2.34 -0.09
C PHE A 179 1.76 3.23 -0.69
N CYS A 180 1.27 4.19 0.09
CA CYS A 180 0.24 5.12 -0.36
C CYS A 180 0.72 5.98 -1.52
N GLU A 181 1.99 6.41 -1.52
CA GLU A 181 2.57 7.16 -2.65
C GLU A 181 2.64 6.30 -3.91
N GLU A 182 3.17 5.08 -3.81
CA GLU A 182 3.36 4.16 -4.93
C GLU A 182 2.03 3.69 -5.56
N TRP A 183 0.97 3.59 -4.75
CA TRP A 183 -0.37 3.23 -5.21
C TRP A 183 -1.33 4.41 -5.39
N ALA A 184 -0.85 5.65 -5.23
CA ALA A 184 -1.64 6.88 -5.32
C ALA A 184 -2.89 6.88 -4.43
N LEU A 185 -2.77 6.35 -3.21
CA LEU A 185 -3.83 6.25 -2.22
C LEU A 185 -3.88 7.49 -1.32
N GLN A 186 -5.01 7.66 -0.64
CA GLN A 186 -5.08 8.55 0.51
C GLN A 186 -4.26 7.98 1.68
N PRO A 187 -3.74 8.83 2.58
CA PRO A 187 -2.98 8.36 3.73
C PRO A 187 -3.80 7.48 4.68
N TYR A 188 -3.15 6.44 5.21
CA TYR A 188 -3.66 5.62 6.30
C TYR A 188 -2.87 5.91 7.59
N THR A 189 -3.49 5.67 8.73
CA THR A 189 -2.82 5.75 10.04
C THR A 189 -3.16 4.52 10.86
N VAL A 190 -2.12 3.75 11.19
CA VAL A 190 -2.21 2.57 12.05
C VAL A 190 -2.12 2.99 13.51
N ILE A 191 -3.09 2.54 14.31
CA ILE A 191 -3.23 2.85 15.73
C ILE A 191 -3.24 1.53 16.49
N TYR A 192 -2.28 1.33 17.38
CA TYR A 192 -2.27 0.17 18.26
C TYR A 192 -3.33 0.32 19.37
N SER A 193 -4.06 -0.77 19.65
CA SER A 193 -4.99 -0.86 20.78
C SER A 193 -4.78 -2.17 21.54
N SER A 194 -4.60 -2.07 22.85
CA SER A 194 -4.25 -3.19 23.74
C SER A 194 -5.43 -4.06 24.17
N SER A 195 -6.57 -4.02 23.45
CA SER A 195 -7.83 -4.81 23.58
C SER A 195 -9.10 -3.98 23.70
N VAL A 196 -9.00 -2.65 23.78
CA VAL A 196 -10.18 -1.78 23.78
C VAL A 196 -10.72 -1.73 22.35
N GLU A 197 -11.97 -2.18 22.19
CA GLU A 197 -12.66 -2.13 20.91
C GLU A 197 -12.75 -0.66 20.44
N PRO A 198 -12.16 -0.32 19.28
CA PRO A 198 -12.11 1.05 18.83
C PRO A 198 -13.48 1.52 18.30
N PRO A 199 -13.72 2.84 18.23
CA PRO A 199 -14.92 3.39 17.61
C PRO A 199 -15.06 2.89 16.16
N THR A 200 -16.22 2.34 15.83
CA THR A 200 -16.53 1.91 14.46
C THR A 200 -17.08 3.10 13.67
N THR A 201 -16.33 3.57 12.67
CA THR A 201 -16.82 4.51 11.65
C THR A 201 -16.65 3.90 10.26
N THR A 202 -17.35 4.43 9.26
CA THR A 202 -17.25 4.00 7.84
C THR A 202 -15.86 4.17 7.21
N SER A 203 -14.93 4.84 7.92
CA SER A 203 -13.55 5.10 7.52
C SER A 203 -12.54 4.38 8.43
N THR A 204 -12.97 3.27 9.03
CA THR A 204 -12.18 2.47 9.96
C THR A 204 -11.91 1.09 9.38
N MET A 205 -10.67 0.64 9.47
CA MET A 205 -10.27 -0.77 9.29
C MET A 205 -9.82 -1.35 10.63
N LYS A 206 -9.92 -2.67 10.79
CA LYS A 206 -9.48 -3.37 12.00
C LYS A 206 -8.64 -4.58 11.63
N ILE A 207 -7.54 -4.79 12.35
CA ILE A 207 -6.70 -5.98 12.24
C ILE A 207 -6.59 -6.56 13.65
N TYR A 208 -7.13 -7.75 13.85
CA TYR A 208 -7.10 -8.45 15.13
C TYR A 208 -5.93 -9.43 15.15
N LEU A 209 -4.99 -9.23 16.08
CA LEU A 209 -4.06 -10.27 16.50
C LEU A 209 -4.84 -11.19 17.43
N THR A 210 -5.06 -12.45 17.05
CA THR A 210 -5.98 -13.34 17.77
C THR A 210 -5.47 -14.76 17.92
N ASN A 211 -5.93 -15.41 18.99
CA ASN A 211 -5.81 -16.85 19.21
C ASN A 211 -7.18 -17.55 19.24
N ASP A 212 -8.25 -16.81 18.96
CA ASP A 212 -9.61 -17.35 18.89
C ASP A 212 -9.70 -18.28 17.69
N SER A 213 -9.79 -19.59 17.94
CA SER A 213 -9.88 -20.61 16.90
C SER A 213 -11.13 -20.49 16.02
N THR A 214 -12.15 -19.73 16.45
CA THR A 214 -13.33 -19.44 15.62
C THR A 214 -13.10 -18.32 14.60
N LYS A 215 -11.96 -17.61 14.72
CA LYS A 215 -11.53 -16.48 13.90
C LYS A 215 -10.25 -16.77 13.13
N VAL A 216 -9.81 -18.03 13.11
CA VAL A 216 -8.61 -18.49 12.41
C VAL A 216 -9.01 -19.56 11.43
N ILE A 217 -8.46 -19.50 10.22
CA ILE A 217 -8.62 -20.54 9.20
C ILE A 217 -7.40 -21.46 9.31
N PRO A 218 -7.58 -22.78 9.56
CA PRO A 218 -6.46 -23.70 9.64
C PRO A 218 -5.58 -23.65 8.39
N GLY A 219 -4.29 -23.38 8.58
CA GLY A 219 -3.31 -23.30 7.49
C GLY A 219 -3.19 -21.92 6.83
N ALA A 220 -3.94 -20.91 7.30
CA ALA A 220 -3.76 -19.52 6.92
C ALA A 220 -3.19 -18.71 8.09
N ASP A 221 -2.11 -17.98 7.86
CA ASP A 221 -1.49 -17.10 8.87
C ASP A 221 -2.34 -15.85 9.15
N GLY A 222 -3.03 -15.38 8.12
CA GLY A 222 -3.93 -14.24 8.16
C GLY A 222 -5.01 -14.36 7.10
N TYR A 223 -6.09 -13.60 7.28
CA TYR A 223 -7.06 -13.32 6.23
C TYR A 223 -7.87 -12.07 6.59
N HIS A 224 -8.49 -11.47 5.58
CA HIS A 224 -9.46 -10.39 5.77
C HIS A 224 -10.83 -10.73 5.16
N ASN A 225 -11.88 -10.14 5.74
CA ASN A 225 -13.25 -10.25 5.26
C ASN A 225 -13.64 -9.01 4.45
N PRO A 226 -14.63 -9.16 3.55
CA PRO A 226 -15.30 -8.01 2.97
C PRO A 226 -15.82 -7.04 4.05
N PRO A 227 -15.97 -5.74 3.72
CA PRO A 227 -16.50 -4.76 4.65
C PRO A 227 -17.86 -5.20 5.17
N ASP A 228 -18.10 -4.97 6.47
CA ASP A 228 -19.42 -5.18 7.06
C ASP A 228 -20.47 -4.18 6.53
N SER A 229 -21.70 -4.24 7.06
CA SER A 229 -22.75 -3.29 6.68
C SER A 229 -22.43 -1.82 6.99
N ASN A 230 -21.42 -1.56 7.82
CA ASN A 230 -20.93 -0.23 8.16
C ASN A 230 -19.70 0.17 7.31
N GLY A 231 -19.29 -0.66 6.35
CA GLY A 231 -18.12 -0.43 5.51
C GLY A 231 -16.80 -0.68 6.22
N VAL A 232 -16.79 -1.41 7.35
CA VAL A 232 -15.56 -1.72 8.10
C VAL A 232 -14.99 -3.05 7.63
N SER A 233 -13.82 -2.99 7.02
CA SER A 233 -13.03 -4.18 6.70
C SER A 233 -12.29 -4.67 7.94
N VAL A 234 -12.24 -6.00 8.09
CA VAL A 234 -11.63 -6.66 9.25
C VAL A 234 -10.69 -7.77 8.80
N ALA A 235 -9.45 -7.75 9.29
CA ALA A 235 -8.51 -8.86 9.21
C ALA A 235 -8.31 -9.56 10.55
N TYR A 236 -7.93 -10.83 10.49
CA TYR A 236 -7.54 -11.66 11.61
C TYR A 236 -6.16 -12.27 11.32
N VAL A 237 -5.24 -12.17 12.29
CA VAL A 237 -3.89 -12.74 12.21
C VAL A 237 -3.72 -13.77 13.32
N ALA A 238 -3.37 -14.99 12.93
CA ALA A 238 -3.38 -16.20 13.76
C ALA A 238 -2.09 -16.36 14.58
N VAL A 239 -1.97 -15.61 15.67
CA VAL A 239 -0.73 -15.50 16.47
C VAL A 239 -0.17 -16.84 16.92
N ASN A 240 -0.99 -17.68 17.56
CA ASN A 240 -0.54 -19.00 18.01
C ASN A 240 -0.15 -19.93 16.86
N GLN A 241 -0.85 -19.86 15.73
CA GLN A 241 -0.55 -20.70 14.58
C GLN A 241 0.83 -20.35 14.03
N ILE A 242 1.06 -19.07 13.71
CA ILE A 242 2.35 -18.55 13.21
C ILE A 242 3.49 -18.94 14.16
N LEU A 243 3.34 -18.71 15.47
CA LEU A 243 4.40 -19.01 16.43
C LEU A 243 4.64 -20.53 16.62
N SER A 244 3.66 -21.38 16.29
CA SER A 244 3.77 -22.83 16.42
C SER A 244 4.39 -23.53 15.21
N GLU A 245 4.30 -22.93 14.02
CA GLU A 245 4.72 -23.55 12.76
C GLU A 245 6.24 -23.59 12.57
N GLY A 246 6.99 -22.71 13.25
CA GLY A 246 8.44 -22.66 13.12
C GLY A 246 9.13 -22.11 14.36
N SER A 247 10.19 -22.79 14.80
CA SER A 247 10.99 -22.36 15.96
C SER A 247 11.71 -21.02 15.77
N ASN A 248 11.77 -20.53 14.54
CA ASN A 248 12.41 -19.26 14.19
C ASN A 248 11.39 -18.12 14.02
N ASN A 249 10.08 -18.41 14.04
CA ASN A 249 9.06 -17.38 13.93
C ASN A 249 9.05 -16.50 15.19
N ASP A 250 8.71 -15.22 15.02
CA ASP A 250 8.76 -14.21 16.09
C ASP A 250 7.61 -13.20 15.92
N VAL A 251 7.43 -12.30 16.89
CA VAL A 251 6.39 -11.26 16.84
C VAL A 251 6.76 -10.15 15.86
N LEU A 252 8.01 -9.66 15.94
CA LEU A 252 8.45 -8.49 15.18
C LEU A 252 9.50 -8.82 14.12
N MET A 253 10.52 -9.60 14.47
CA MET A 253 11.63 -9.86 13.56
C MET A 253 12.40 -11.11 13.98
N PRO A 254 12.24 -12.22 13.25
CA PRO A 254 13.01 -13.45 13.43
C PRO A 254 14.53 -13.24 13.42
N LYS A 255 15.25 -13.96 14.31
CA LYS A 255 16.73 -13.88 14.37
C LYS A 255 17.43 -14.66 13.25
N THR A 256 16.83 -15.75 12.77
CA THR A 256 17.46 -16.67 11.79
C THR A 256 16.43 -17.26 10.83
N GLY A 257 15.99 -16.47 9.84
CA GLY A 257 14.91 -16.87 8.93
C GLY A 257 13.57 -17.08 9.66
N GLY A 258 12.50 -17.39 8.93
CA GLY A 258 11.15 -17.51 9.48
C GLY A 258 10.29 -16.27 9.24
N ILE A 259 9.06 -16.33 9.74
CA ILE A 259 8.01 -15.32 9.52
C ILE A 259 7.74 -14.58 10.83
N ALA A 260 7.61 -13.25 10.74
CA ALA A 260 7.14 -12.41 11.82
C ALA A 260 5.61 -12.24 11.77
N ILE A 261 4.96 -12.15 12.93
CA ILE A 261 3.54 -11.73 13.00
C ILE A 261 3.36 -10.35 12.34
N SER A 262 4.30 -9.42 12.53
CA SER A 262 4.25 -8.09 11.89
C SER A 262 4.27 -8.14 10.37
N LYS A 263 4.90 -9.15 9.75
CA LYS A 263 4.88 -9.36 8.29
C LYS A 263 3.47 -9.73 7.84
N VAL A 264 2.80 -10.62 8.56
CA VAL A 264 1.43 -11.04 8.25
C VAL A 264 0.45 -9.87 8.46
N VAL A 265 0.63 -9.08 9.53
CA VAL A 265 -0.16 -7.85 9.74
C VAL A 265 0.03 -6.86 8.60
N SER A 266 1.27 -6.66 8.17
CA SER A 266 1.60 -5.82 7.01
C SER A 266 0.92 -6.34 5.75
N HIS A 267 0.99 -7.65 5.48
CA HIS A 267 0.33 -8.29 4.34
C HIS A 267 -1.17 -7.96 4.29
N GLU A 268 -1.91 -8.27 5.36
CA GLU A 268 -3.36 -8.02 5.42
C GLU A 268 -3.70 -6.52 5.33
N LEU A 269 -2.90 -5.65 5.96
CA LEU A 269 -3.09 -4.20 5.91
C LEU A 269 -3.02 -3.68 4.47
N LEU A 270 -1.99 -4.09 3.74
CA LEU A 270 -1.75 -3.61 2.38
C LEU A 270 -2.82 -4.11 1.41
N GLU A 271 -3.24 -5.37 1.56
CA GLU A 271 -4.32 -5.95 0.74
C GLU A 271 -5.66 -5.28 1.00
N MET A 272 -6.02 -5.09 2.28
CA MET A 272 -7.23 -4.35 2.64
C MET A 272 -7.22 -2.91 2.12
N ALA A 273 -6.05 -2.26 2.02
CA ALA A 273 -5.94 -0.90 1.50
C ALA A 273 -6.24 -0.79 -0.01
N ILE A 274 -6.07 -1.89 -0.76
CA ILE A 274 -6.27 -1.95 -2.22
C ILE A 274 -7.58 -2.64 -2.60
N ASN A 275 -7.90 -3.71 -1.90
CA ASN A 275 -8.97 -4.64 -2.19
C ASN A 275 -9.74 -5.00 -0.90
N PRO A 276 -10.32 -4.02 -0.19
CA PRO A 276 -10.96 -4.26 1.11
C PRO A 276 -12.09 -5.30 1.08
N SER A 277 -12.68 -5.53 -0.10
CA SER A 277 -13.79 -6.46 -0.35
C SER A 277 -13.39 -7.79 -0.97
N GLY A 278 -12.10 -8.02 -1.23
CA GLY A 278 -11.63 -9.21 -1.95
C GLY A 278 -12.17 -9.30 -3.39
N ASN A 279 -12.70 -8.22 -3.95
CA ASN A 279 -13.47 -8.23 -5.19
C ASN A 279 -12.80 -7.48 -6.34
N LYS A 280 -11.73 -6.72 -6.09
CA LYS A 280 -10.96 -6.06 -7.13
C LYS A 280 -10.15 -7.10 -7.89
N ALA A 281 -10.25 -7.09 -9.21
CA ALA A 281 -9.52 -8.01 -10.05
C ALA A 281 -9.07 -7.38 -11.37
N TYR A 282 -7.98 -7.92 -11.92
CA TYR A 282 -7.38 -7.49 -13.18
C TYR A 282 -7.49 -8.61 -14.20
N ALA A 283 -8.14 -8.32 -15.34
CA ALA A 283 -8.15 -9.23 -16.47
C ALA A 283 -6.93 -8.99 -17.35
N THR A 284 -6.17 -10.04 -17.63
CA THR A 284 -5.00 -9.96 -18.52
C THR A 284 -4.90 -11.18 -19.42
N LYS A 285 -4.16 -11.03 -20.50
CA LYS A 285 -3.92 -12.08 -21.50
C LYS A 285 -2.57 -12.74 -21.23
N PHE A 286 -2.60 -14.04 -20.97
CA PHE A 286 -1.42 -14.89 -20.83
C PHE A 286 -1.19 -15.68 -22.10
N ASN A 287 0.09 -15.85 -22.48
CA ASN A 287 0.47 -16.84 -23.47
C ASN A 287 0.88 -18.12 -22.72
N MET A 288 0.05 -19.15 -22.77
CA MET A 288 0.34 -20.46 -22.21
C MET A 288 0.46 -21.46 -23.35
N ASN A 289 1.66 -22.01 -23.55
CA ASN A 289 1.97 -22.99 -24.59
C ASN A 289 1.52 -22.56 -26.01
N GLY A 290 1.66 -21.28 -26.34
CA GLY A 290 1.30 -20.72 -27.65
C GLY A 290 -0.17 -20.30 -27.78
N ALA A 291 -1.02 -20.59 -26.78
CA ALA A 291 -2.40 -20.13 -26.73
C ALA A 291 -2.51 -18.85 -25.90
N ILE A 292 -3.22 -17.85 -26.43
CA ILE A 292 -3.58 -16.66 -25.67
C ILE A 292 -4.85 -16.97 -24.88
N ILE A 293 -4.74 -16.99 -23.55
CA ILE A 293 -5.87 -17.15 -22.64
C ILE A 293 -6.06 -15.88 -21.83
N THR A 294 -7.31 -15.49 -21.59
CA THR A 294 -7.63 -14.41 -20.65
C THR A 294 -7.81 -15.03 -19.27
N ARG A 295 -7.12 -14.51 -18.26
CA ARG A 295 -7.34 -14.84 -16.85
C ARG A 295 -7.65 -13.58 -16.07
N THR A 296 -8.41 -13.74 -14.99
CA THR A 296 -8.75 -12.66 -14.07
C THR A 296 -8.02 -12.93 -12.75
N ILE A 297 -7.15 -12.02 -12.35
CA ILE A 297 -6.31 -12.13 -11.15
C ILE A 297 -6.92 -11.27 -10.06
N ILE A 298 -7.15 -11.83 -8.88
CA ILE A 298 -7.60 -11.05 -7.72
C ILE A 298 -6.47 -10.14 -7.27
N ALA A 299 -6.78 -8.90 -6.88
CA ALA A 299 -5.81 -7.88 -6.50
C ALA A 299 -5.28 -8.07 -5.06
N GLU A 300 -4.84 -9.28 -4.73
CA GLU A 300 -4.05 -9.59 -3.53
C GLU A 300 -2.60 -9.25 -3.83
N ILE A 301 -2.16 -8.08 -3.37
CA ILE A 301 -0.91 -7.47 -3.83
C ILE A 301 0.33 -7.99 -3.11
N CYS A 302 0.15 -8.70 -2.00
CA CYS A 302 1.26 -9.28 -1.25
C CYS A 302 1.46 -10.75 -1.66
N ASP A 303 0.40 -11.45 -2.07
CA ASP A 303 0.43 -12.83 -2.58
C ASP A 303 1.53 -13.13 -3.61
N PRO A 304 1.76 -12.32 -4.68
CA PRO A 304 2.79 -12.61 -5.68
C PRO A 304 4.22 -12.65 -5.15
N VAL A 305 4.43 -12.02 -3.99
CA VAL A 305 5.73 -11.86 -3.33
C VAL A 305 5.67 -12.32 -1.87
N SER A 306 4.77 -13.25 -1.54
CA SER A 306 4.39 -13.65 -0.17
C SER A 306 5.57 -13.96 0.76
N GLU A 307 6.64 -14.59 0.26
CA GLU A 307 7.83 -14.94 1.04
C GLU A 307 8.85 -13.81 1.21
N LEU A 308 8.71 -12.72 0.45
CA LEU A 308 9.62 -11.59 0.50
C LEU A 308 9.18 -10.58 1.56
N TYR A 309 10.16 -10.05 2.28
CA TYR A 309 9.96 -9.10 3.35
C TYR A 309 11.18 -8.18 3.46
N TYR A 310 10.98 -7.04 4.10
CA TYR A 310 12.06 -6.12 4.47
C TYR A 310 11.85 -5.63 5.91
N ASN A 311 12.88 -5.00 6.47
CA ASN A 311 12.86 -4.55 7.86
C ASN A 311 12.72 -3.03 7.90
N VAL A 312 11.85 -2.57 8.79
CA VAL A 312 11.69 -1.17 9.18
C VAL A 312 12.09 -1.04 10.64
N SER A 313 12.73 0.07 11.01
CA SER A 313 13.10 0.34 12.39
C SER A 313 12.14 1.35 13.01
N SER A 314 11.65 1.05 14.21
CA SER A 314 10.96 2.02 15.05
C SER A 314 11.94 3.08 15.57
N SER A 315 11.40 4.16 16.14
CA SER A 315 12.19 5.26 16.72
C SER A 315 13.15 4.82 17.83
N ASN A 316 12.86 3.72 18.55
CA ASN A 316 13.76 3.15 19.55
C ASN A 316 14.76 2.12 18.98
N GLY A 317 14.78 1.92 17.66
CA GLY A 317 15.70 1.01 16.97
C GLY A 317 15.24 -0.46 16.95
N THR A 318 14.03 -0.77 17.43
CA THR A 318 13.45 -2.11 17.28
C THR A 318 13.17 -2.40 15.81
N GLY A 319 13.73 -3.50 15.30
CA GLY A 319 13.46 -3.97 13.95
C GLY A 319 12.11 -4.68 13.86
N VAL A 320 11.34 -4.33 12.82
CA VAL A 320 10.05 -4.92 12.50
C VAL A 320 10.09 -5.39 11.05
N GLN A 321 9.81 -6.66 10.82
CA GLN A 321 9.68 -7.26 9.51
C GLN A 321 8.29 -6.89 8.94
N VAL A 322 8.27 -6.37 7.71
CA VAL A 322 7.04 -6.02 6.97
C VAL A 322 7.04 -6.72 5.61
N ALA A 323 5.85 -6.96 5.06
CA ALA A 323 5.70 -7.67 3.79
C ALA A 323 6.20 -6.82 2.60
N ASN A 324 6.78 -7.49 1.60
CA ASN A 324 6.90 -6.91 0.26
C ASN A 324 5.51 -6.87 -0.43
N TYR A 325 5.38 -6.10 -1.49
CA TYR A 325 4.15 -5.99 -2.28
C TYR A 325 4.45 -5.64 -3.73
N VAL A 326 3.55 -6.03 -4.63
CA VAL A 326 3.63 -5.63 -6.04
C VAL A 326 3.15 -4.20 -6.27
N LEU A 327 3.70 -3.56 -7.30
CA LEU A 327 3.37 -2.20 -7.71
C LEU A 327 2.32 -2.21 -8.83
N PRO A 328 1.62 -1.10 -9.11
CA PRO A 328 0.63 -1.02 -10.19
C PRO A 328 1.18 -1.49 -11.55
N SER A 329 2.46 -1.25 -11.83
CA SER A 329 3.17 -1.73 -13.03
C SER A 329 3.10 -3.26 -13.20
N TRP A 330 3.07 -4.03 -12.12
CA TRP A 330 2.97 -5.49 -12.15
C TRP A 330 1.70 -5.98 -12.86
N PHE A 331 0.61 -5.23 -12.74
CA PHE A 331 -0.69 -5.53 -13.36
C PHE A 331 -0.80 -5.06 -14.82
N ILE A 332 0.26 -4.48 -15.40
CA ILE A 332 0.23 -3.88 -16.74
C ILE A 332 1.16 -4.65 -17.68
N PRO A 333 0.64 -5.42 -18.66
CA PRO A 333 1.46 -6.11 -19.65
C PRO A 333 2.43 -5.17 -20.38
N GLY A 334 3.72 -5.52 -20.40
CA GLY A 334 4.75 -4.76 -21.09
C GLY A 334 5.12 -3.42 -20.43
N SER A 335 4.65 -3.15 -19.21
CA SER A 335 5.08 -2.00 -18.43
C SER A 335 6.57 -2.10 -18.08
N LYS A 336 7.17 -0.96 -17.73
CA LYS A 336 8.50 -0.89 -17.15
C LYS A 336 8.40 -0.95 -15.63
N GLY A 337 9.36 -1.62 -15.02
CA GLY A 337 9.46 -1.71 -13.57
C GLY A 337 9.78 -0.38 -12.88
N PRO A 338 9.91 -0.38 -11.54
CA PRO A 338 9.88 -1.56 -10.66
C PRO A 338 8.52 -2.26 -10.67
N TYR A 339 8.48 -3.58 -10.44
CA TYR A 339 7.23 -4.38 -10.40
C TYR A 339 6.80 -4.75 -8.98
N ASP A 340 7.72 -4.70 -8.03
CA ASP A 340 7.48 -4.84 -6.60
C ASP A 340 8.34 -3.82 -5.86
N HIS A 341 7.98 -3.52 -4.62
CA HIS A 341 8.63 -2.48 -3.83
C HIS A 341 10.13 -2.75 -3.63
N MET A 342 10.49 -4.01 -3.36
CA MET A 342 11.89 -4.42 -3.20
C MET A 342 12.63 -4.63 -4.53
N ASN A 343 11.97 -4.45 -5.68
CA ASN A 343 12.52 -4.62 -7.02
C ASN A 343 13.16 -6.02 -7.24
N ASN A 344 12.53 -7.07 -6.70
CA ASN A 344 12.91 -8.46 -6.88
C ASN A 344 12.33 -9.09 -8.15
N LEU A 345 11.21 -8.57 -8.64
CA LEU A 345 10.55 -9.03 -9.85
C LEU A 345 11.10 -8.30 -11.08
N SER A 346 11.16 -9.01 -12.20
CA SER A 346 11.76 -8.55 -13.46
C SER A 346 10.76 -8.38 -14.60
N ALA A 347 9.50 -8.78 -14.39
CA ALA A 347 8.43 -8.66 -15.37
C ALA A 347 7.05 -8.51 -14.70
N PRO A 348 6.05 -7.94 -15.40
CA PRO A 348 4.65 -7.99 -14.98
C PRO A 348 4.17 -9.43 -14.80
N PHE A 349 3.26 -9.65 -13.85
CA PHE A 349 2.67 -10.96 -13.54
C PHE A 349 3.67 -12.06 -13.13
N GLN A 350 4.92 -11.70 -12.85
CA GLN A 350 5.91 -12.64 -12.33
C GLN A 350 5.62 -12.91 -10.85
N LEU A 351 5.67 -14.19 -10.45
CA LEU A 351 5.64 -14.60 -9.04
C LEU A 351 7.08 -14.76 -8.51
N SER A 352 7.31 -14.38 -7.26
CA SER A 352 8.58 -14.69 -6.58
C SER A 352 8.65 -16.18 -6.20
N VAL A 353 9.76 -16.62 -5.62
CA VAL A 353 9.82 -17.95 -4.99
C VAL A 353 8.89 -17.95 -3.77
N GLY A 354 7.92 -18.86 -3.75
CA GLY A 354 6.90 -18.98 -2.70
C GLY A 354 5.68 -18.06 -2.89
N GLY A 355 5.78 -17.08 -3.79
CA GLY A 355 4.63 -16.29 -4.23
C GLY A 355 3.59 -17.12 -4.95
N TYR A 356 2.33 -16.69 -4.84
CA TYR A 356 1.18 -17.29 -5.49
C TYR A 356 0.21 -16.20 -5.97
N TRP A 357 -0.84 -16.61 -6.65
CA TRP A 357 -1.93 -15.73 -7.09
C TRP A 357 -3.26 -16.49 -7.13
N ASN A 358 -4.33 -15.74 -6.90
CA ASN A 358 -5.69 -16.24 -6.98
C ASN A 358 -6.30 -15.86 -8.34
N LEU A 359 -6.68 -16.87 -9.13
CA LEU A 359 -7.21 -16.72 -10.47
C LEU A 359 -8.69 -17.13 -10.51
N ILE A 360 -9.54 -16.28 -11.10
CA ILE A 360 -10.93 -16.61 -11.38
C ILE A 360 -11.02 -17.34 -12.72
N GLU A 361 -11.39 -18.62 -12.69
CA GLU A 361 -11.54 -19.49 -13.85
C GLU A 361 -12.86 -20.25 -13.79
N ASN A 362 -13.69 -20.13 -14.83
CA ASN A 362 -15.00 -20.79 -14.92
C ASN A 362 -15.91 -20.55 -13.69
N GLY A 363 -15.79 -19.38 -13.05
CA GLY A 363 -16.56 -19.02 -11.86
C GLY A 363 -15.98 -19.51 -10.53
N ASN A 364 -14.83 -20.20 -10.55
CA ASN A 364 -14.13 -20.66 -9.35
C ASN A 364 -12.85 -19.85 -9.13
N VAL A 365 -12.41 -19.76 -7.87
CA VAL A 365 -11.10 -19.20 -7.50
C VAL A 365 -10.11 -20.35 -7.33
N ASN A 366 -9.08 -20.38 -8.18
CA ASN A 366 -7.99 -21.34 -8.12
C ASN A 366 -6.70 -20.62 -7.69
N THR A 367 -5.99 -21.17 -6.72
CA THR A 367 -4.70 -20.64 -6.26
C THR A 367 -3.58 -21.36 -6.97
N TYR A 368 -2.67 -20.61 -7.58
CA TYR A 368 -1.54 -21.19 -8.32
C TYR A 368 -0.20 -20.73 -7.74
N ASP A 369 0.75 -21.65 -7.61
CA ASP A 369 2.13 -21.34 -7.23
C ASP A 369 2.96 -20.77 -8.40
N ASN A 370 4.20 -20.37 -8.10
CA ASN A 370 5.15 -19.87 -9.09
C ASN A 370 5.61 -20.90 -10.14
N LYS A 371 5.24 -22.17 -10.00
CA LYS A 371 5.47 -23.25 -10.98
C LYS A 371 4.21 -23.54 -11.82
N GLY A 372 3.10 -22.87 -11.53
CA GLY A 372 1.82 -23.07 -12.20
C GLY A 372 1.02 -24.27 -11.70
N ASN A 373 1.34 -24.83 -10.53
CA ASN A 373 0.54 -25.86 -9.89
C ASN A 373 -0.63 -25.24 -9.14
N VAL A 374 -1.79 -25.91 -9.15
CA VAL A 374 -2.92 -25.56 -8.27
C VAL A 374 -2.61 -26.07 -6.86
N ILE A 375 -2.81 -25.22 -5.85
CA ILE A 375 -2.42 -25.52 -4.45
C ILE A 375 -3.59 -25.49 -3.45
N ASN A 376 -4.83 -25.28 -3.91
CA ASN A 376 -6.03 -25.26 -3.07
C ASN A 376 -7.04 -26.37 -3.38
#